data_AF-A0A1G8WPB9-F1
#
_entry.id   AF-A0A1G8WPB9-F1
#
_cell.length_a   1.000
_cell.length_b   1.000
_cell.length_c   1.000
_cell.angle_alpha   90.00
_cell.angle_beta   90.00
_cell.angle_gamma   90.00
#
_symmetry.space_group_name_H-M   'P 1'
#
loop_
_entity.id
_entity.type
_entity.pdbx_description
1 polymer ?
#
loop_
_entity_poly.entity_id
_entity_poly.type
_entity_poly.pdbx_seq_one_letter_code
_entity_poly.pdbx_strand_id
1 'polypeptide(L)'
;MKLLYSLISCIAILALCLSWTGPAFAADSETYIVDASSLLVRSEPSSNGEVIGQLNNGDKVTVFDNAYGWAKTYVDDQEAWVASQYLYPEEDNGNLSTLHKEKETVTVDENSVRVRTGPGRNYSVYQTADKGESFELAATDKDWNRVVLPDGNDGWIYSRLTDKKEESATVQPLDGYTIVLDAGHGGKDPGAIGVNNVYEKDLTLNTVKKVQNSLEDSGANVILTRADDSYLSLENRIAISNQEETDAFISFHFNSFSLSSVGGIHTFHYTDGEDRKLAQSIQTGLSDRVSLEDKGTLQADYRVLKKNRDLSVLVELGFLSNPEELATIQSEKYQNNVAAGISEGVQRYFNLQD
;
A
#
# COMPACT_ATOMS: atom_id res chain seq x y z
N MET A 1 -56.07 15.54 67.82
CA MET A 1 -57.54 15.63 67.88
C MET A 1 -58.08 15.43 66.46
N LYS A 2 -58.82 14.32 66.24
CA LYS A 2 -59.75 13.99 65.13
C LYS A 2 -59.16 13.89 63.70
N LEU A 3 -59.08 12.71 63.08
CA LEU A 3 -60.14 11.91 62.41
C LEU A 3 -60.86 12.72 61.29
N LEU A 4 -60.75 12.34 60.00
CA LEU A 4 -61.58 11.32 59.31
C LEU A 4 -61.64 11.55 57.75
N TYR A 5 -61.18 10.56 56.97
CA TYR A 5 -61.65 9.95 55.70
C TYR A 5 -62.28 10.70 54.48
N SER A 6 -62.04 10.05 53.31
CA SER A 6 -62.88 9.90 52.07
C SER A 6 -62.55 10.86 50.90
N LEU A 7 -62.46 10.51 49.60
CA LEU A 7 -62.65 9.27 48.81
C LEU A 7 -62.06 9.51 47.37
N ILE A 8 -61.36 8.51 46.82
CA ILE A 8 -61.27 8.05 45.40
C ILE A 8 -61.48 9.06 44.24
N SER A 9 -60.49 9.22 43.34
CA SER A 9 -60.56 8.69 41.96
C SER A 9 -59.28 8.96 41.13
N CYS A 10 -59.04 8.07 40.16
CA CYS A 10 -57.93 7.91 39.25
C CYS A 10 -57.45 9.17 38.49
N ILE A 11 -56.16 9.21 38.14
CA ILE A 11 -55.64 9.17 36.75
C ILE A 11 -54.11 9.35 36.78
N ALA A 12 -53.41 8.42 36.14
CA ALA A 12 -52.00 8.45 35.83
C ALA A 12 -51.70 9.42 34.67
N ILE A 13 -50.55 10.09 34.69
CA ILE A 13 -49.72 10.49 33.53
C ILE A 13 -48.30 10.70 34.09
N LEU A 14 -47.43 9.70 33.98
CA LEU A 14 -46.45 9.46 32.90
C LEU A 14 -45.46 10.63 32.71
N ALA A 15 -44.28 10.49 33.32
CA ALA A 15 -43.08 11.24 32.96
C ALA A 15 -42.56 10.71 31.62
N LEU A 16 -42.54 11.57 30.59
CA LEU A 16 -41.81 11.30 29.35
C LEU A 16 -40.31 11.40 29.62
N CYS A 17 -39.67 10.25 29.86
CA CYS A 17 -38.28 10.06 29.44
C CYS A 17 -38.33 9.59 27.99
N LEU A 18 -38.14 10.51 27.05
CA LEU A 18 -37.86 10.18 25.65
C LEU A 18 -36.45 9.59 25.57
N SER A 19 -36.32 8.29 25.86
CA SER A 19 -35.23 7.49 25.32
C SER A 19 -35.49 7.37 23.83
N TRP A 20 -34.63 8.01 23.04
CA TRP A 20 -34.61 7.86 21.59
C TRP A 20 -34.19 6.42 21.28
N THR A 21 -35.15 5.51 21.18
CA THR A 21 -34.91 4.19 20.60
C THR A 21 -34.86 4.41 19.09
N GLY A 22 -33.65 4.47 18.54
CA GLY A 22 -33.47 4.24 17.11
C GLY A 22 -34.06 2.86 16.74
N PRO A 23 -34.44 2.65 15.47
CA PRO A 23 -34.83 1.32 15.02
C PRO A 23 -33.66 0.36 15.30
N ALA A 24 -33.91 -0.64 16.13
CA ALA A 24 -33.03 -1.80 16.20
C ALA A 24 -33.12 -2.48 14.84
N PHE A 25 -32.09 -2.32 14.02
CA PHE A 25 -31.91 -3.18 12.86
C PHE A 25 -31.62 -4.58 13.41
N ALA A 26 -32.61 -5.47 13.35
CA ALA A 26 -32.33 -6.89 13.41
C ALA A 26 -31.54 -7.20 12.14
N ALA A 27 -30.22 -7.38 12.28
CA ALA A 27 -29.44 -8.05 11.25
C ALA A 27 -30.05 -9.44 11.07
N ASP A 28 -30.23 -9.88 9.83
CA ASP A 28 -30.61 -11.26 9.53
C ASP A 28 -29.63 -12.18 10.26
N SER A 29 -30.12 -12.86 11.29
CA SER A 29 -29.30 -13.68 12.16
C SER A 29 -29.24 -15.08 11.58
N GLU A 30 -28.17 -15.38 10.88
CA GLU A 30 -27.94 -16.70 10.28
C GLU A 30 -27.35 -17.65 11.35
N THR A 31 -27.84 -18.89 11.39
CA THR A 31 -27.31 -19.94 12.28
C THR A 31 -26.17 -20.66 11.58
N TYR A 32 -25.04 -20.80 12.27
CA TYR A 32 -23.86 -21.51 11.81
C TYR A 32 -23.58 -22.70 12.72
N ILE A 33 -22.92 -23.71 12.18
CA ILE A 33 -22.44 -24.87 12.92
C ILE A 33 -20.91 -24.80 12.98
N VAL A 34 -20.34 -25.24 14.11
CA VAL A 34 -18.90 -25.28 14.37
C VAL A 34 -18.28 -26.52 13.73
N ASP A 35 -17.25 -26.35 12.89
CA ASP A 35 -16.40 -27.41 12.30
C ASP A 35 -14.99 -27.40 12.91
N ALA A 36 -14.91 -27.52 14.23
CA ALA A 36 -13.65 -27.63 14.96
C ALA A 36 -13.85 -28.49 16.19
N SER A 37 -12.89 -29.38 16.50
CA SER A 37 -12.94 -30.18 17.74
C SER A 37 -12.90 -29.31 19.00
N SER A 38 -12.31 -28.12 18.90
CA SER A 38 -12.24 -27.11 19.96
C SER A 38 -12.11 -25.72 19.34
N LEU A 39 -13.17 -24.92 19.43
CA LEU A 39 -13.18 -23.52 19.00
C LEU A 39 -13.22 -22.61 20.23
N LEU A 40 -12.17 -21.83 20.44
CA LEU A 40 -12.10 -20.88 21.56
C LEU A 40 -13.04 -19.70 21.33
N VAL A 41 -13.80 -19.37 22.36
CA VAL A 41 -14.71 -18.22 22.43
C VAL A 41 -14.00 -17.09 23.15
N ARG A 42 -13.97 -15.90 22.56
CA ARG A 42 -13.19 -14.76 23.04
C ARG A 42 -14.01 -13.51 23.26
N SER A 43 -13.53 -12.63 24.14
CA SER A 43 -14.19 -11.36 24.47
C SER A 43 -14.07 -10.28 23.37
N GLU A 44 -13.10 -10.41 22.47
CA GLU A 44 -12.84 -9.47 21.36
C GLU A 44 -12.38 -10.22 20.10
N PRO A 45 -12.50 -9.64 18.88
CA PRO A 45 -12.14 -10.29 17.61
C PRO A 45 -10.62 -10.32 17.41
N SER A 46 -9.92 -11.02 18.30
CA SER A 46 -8.47 -11.04 18.40
C SER A 46 -8.00 -12.37 18.97
N SER A 47 -6.92 -12.93 18.42
CA SER A 47 -6.26 -14.11 18.96
C SER A 47 -5.64 -13.88 20.36
N ASN A 48 -5.45 -12.61 20.74
CA ASN A 48 -5.02 -12.20 22.08
C ASN A 48 -6.17 -11.87 23.03
N GLY A 49 -7.42 -11.89 22.55
CA GLY A 49 -8.60 -11.63 23.39
C GLY A 49 -8.74 -12.67 24.50
N GLU A 50 -9.29 -12.26 25.63
CA GLU A 50 -9.53 -13.17 26.76
C GLU A 50 -10.40 -14.35 26.31
N VAL A 51 -9.97 -15.57 26.63
CA VAL A 51 -10.76 -16.78 26.37
C VAL A 51 -11.86 -16.86 27.44
N ILE A 52 -13.10 -16.70 27.00
CA ILE A 52 -14.28 -16.69 27.87
C ILE A 52 -15.12 -17.97 27.72
N GLY A 53 -14.76 -18.85 26.79
CA GLY A 53 -15.43 -20.13 26.61
C GLY A 53 -14.82 -20.98 25.50
N GLN A 54 -15.51 -22.07 25.17
CA GLN A 54 -15.14 -22.99 24.11
C GLN A 54 -16.40 -23.62 23.51
N LEU A 55 -16.40 -23.82 22.19
CA LEU A 55 -17.38 -24.58 21.43
C LEU A 55 -16.73 -25.84 20.85
N ASN A 56 -17.54 -26.86 20.63
CA ASN A 56 -17.14 -28.14 20.07
C ASN A 56 -17.74 -28.35 18.67
N ASN A 57 -17.23 -29.35 17.98
CA ASN A 57 -17.71 -29.70 16.64
C ASN A 57 -19.21 -30.04 16.68
N GLY A 58 -19.99 -29.43 15.80
CA GLY A 58 -21.44 -29.57 15.73
C GLY A 58 -22.21 -28.59 16.60
N ASP A 59 -21.56 -27.80 17.46
CA ASP A 59 -22.22 -26.74 18.22
C ASP A 59 -22.78 -25.68 17.26
N LYS A 60 -23.93 -25.11 17.62
CA LYS A 60 -24.60 -24.10 16.80
C LYS A 60 -24.46 -22.73 17.42
N VAL A 61 -24.17 -21.75 16.58
CA VAL A 61 -24.02 -20.35 16.96
C VAL A 61 -24.83 -19.47 16.03
N THR A 62 -25.34 -18.36 16.57
CA THR A 62 -26.00 -17.34 15.77
C THR A 62 -25.01 -16.23 15.48
N VAL A 63 -24.69 -16.01 14.21
CA VAL A 63 -23.78 -14.94 13.81
C VAL A 63 -24.58 -13.71 13.41
N PHE A 64 -24.22 -12.57 13.98
CA PHE A 64 -24.91 -11.31 13.72
C PHE A 64 -23.96 -10.15 13.36
N ASP A 65 -22.65 -10.38 13.38
CA ASP A 65 -21.65 -9.44 12.87
C ASP A 65 -20.36 -10.18 12.49
N ASN A 66 -19.54 -9.60 11.62
CA ASN A 66 -18.25 -10.15 11.20
C ASN A 66 -17.20 -9.05 11.14
N ALA A 67 -16.03 -9.30 11.72
CA ALA A 67 -14.91 -8.37 11.68
C ALA A 67 -13.57 -9.12 11.69
N TYR A 68 -12.67 -8.80 10.77
CA TYR A 68 -11.27 -9.26 10.77
C TYR A 68 -11.09 -10.80 10.85
N GLY A 69 -11.99 -11.57 10.22
CA GLY A 69 -11.96 -13.03 10.26
C GLY A 69 -12.52 -13.65 11.56
N TRP A 70 -13.25 -12.85 12.35
CA TRP A 70 -14.01 -13.28 13.52
C TRP A 70 -15.50 -13.05 13.28
N ALA A 71 -16.31 -14.00 13.74
CA ALA A 71 -17.76 -13.91 13.77
C ALA A 71 -18.20 -13.54 15.19
N LYS A 72 -19.08 -12.54 15.29
CA LYS A 72 -19.71 -12.15 16.54
C LYS A 72 -20.94 -13.02 16.78
N THR A 73 -21.00 -13.64 17.95
CA THR A 73 -22.04 -14.58 18.36
C THR A 73 -22.45 -14.33 19.81
N TYR A 74 -23.49 -15.03 20.27
CA TYR A 74 -23.79 -15.20 21.69
C TYR A 74 -23.28 -16.57 22.16
N VAL A 75 -22.66 -16.60 23.35
CA VAL A 75 -22.38 -17.81 24.12
C VAL A 75 -22.82 -17.53 25.56
N ASP A 76 -23.69 -18.37 26.11
CA ASP A 76 -24.29 -18.19 27.44
C ASP A 76 -24.88 -16.77 27.66
N ASP A 77 -25.63 -16.27 26.66
CA ASP A 77 -26.24 -14.92 26.62
C ASP A 77 -25.24 -13.74 26.67
N GLN A 78 -23.95 -13.98 26.51
CA GLN A 78 -22.92 -12.95 26.39
C GLN A 78 -22.44 -12.80 24.95
N GLU A 79 -22.24 -11.55 24.52
CA GLU A 79 -21.59 -11.29 23.23
C GLU A 79 -20.15 -11.82 23.27
N ALA A 80 -19.79 -12.56 22.23
CA ALA A 80 -18.49 -13.17 22.09
C ALA A 80 -18.05 -13.24 20.63
N TRP A 81 -16.78 -13.54 20.44
CA TRP A 81 -16.14 -13.67 19.15
C TRP A 81 -15.54 -15.06 18.99
N VAL A 82 -15.77 -15.66 17.83
CA VAL A 82 -15.17 -16.94 17.43
C VAL A 82 -14.55 -16.79 16.05
N ALA A 83 -13.48 -17.54 15.76
CA ALA A 83 -12.85 -17.46 14.45
C ALA A 83 -13.81 -17.99 13.36
N SER A 84 -14.17 -17.14 12.40
CA SER A 84 -15.24 -17.43 11.42
C SER A 84 -14.91 -18.59 10.48
N GLN A 85 -13.62 -18.91 10.33
CA GLN A 85 -13.15 -20.04 9.51
C GLN A 85 -13.62 -21.41 10.00
N TYR A 86 -14.09 -21.51 11.25
CA TYR A 86 -14.63 -22.74 11.83
C TYR A 86 -16.16 -22.76 11.83
N LEU A 87 -16.82 -21.82 11.17
CA LEU A 87 -18.28 -21.73 11.10
C LEU A 87 -18.78 -22.00 9.69
N TYR A 88 -19.84 -22.79 9.56
CA TYR A 88 -20.55 -23.01 8.29
C TYR A 88 -22.06 -22.78 8.44
N PRO A 89 -22.73 -22.15 7.46
CA PRO A 89 -24.15 -21.84 7.57
C PRO A 89 -24.99 -23.12 7.62
N GLU A 90 -25.98 -23.15 8.50
CA GLU A 90 -26.97 -24.22 8.56
C GLU A 90 -27.94 -24.07 7.38
N GLU A 91 -27.68 -24.75 6.26
CA GLU A 91 -28.60 -24.76 5.12
C GLU A 91 -29.93 -25.46 5.46
N ASP A 92 -31.03 -24.83 5.05
CA ASP A 92 -32.38 -25.37 5.17
C ASP A 92 -32.60 -26.46 4.08
N ASN A 93 -32.46 -27.73 4.49
CA ASN A 93 -32.77 -29.00 3.82
C ASN A 93 -31.60 -29.90 3.40
N GLY A 94 -31.19 -30.73 4.36
CA GLY A 94 -31.23 -32.19 4.16
C GLY A 94 -30.29 -32.82 3.14
N ASN A 95 -28.97 -32.72 3.34
CA ASN A 95 -28.05 -33.81 2.99
C ASN A 95 -26.70 -33.71 3.75
N LEU A 96 -26.65 -34.28 4.94
CA LEU A 96 -25.53 -34.17 5.89
C LEU A 96 -24.31 -35.07 5.55
N SER A 97 -24.06 -35.39 4.27
CA SER A 97 -23.02 -36.36 3.90
C SER A 97 -22.07 -35.97 2.76
N THR A 98 -21.96 -34.70 2.37
CA THR A 98 -21.07 -34.28 1.26
C THR A 98 -20.33 -32.96 1.45
N LEU A 99 -19.89 -32.61 2.66
CA LEU A 99 -19.09 -31.39 2.87
C LEU A 99 -17.91 -31.59 3.83
N HIS A 100 -17.01 -32.52 3.49
CA HIS A 100 -15.61 -32.35 3.88
C HIS A 100 -14.92 -31.64 2.72
N LYS A 101 -14.93 -30.31 2.73
CA LYS A 101 -14.02 -29.56 1.85
C LYS A 101 -12.61 -29.93 2.33
N GLU A 102 -11.81 -30.55 1.46
CA GLU A 102 -10.41 -30.86 1.81
C GLU A 102 -9.76 -29.57 2.31
N LYS A 103 -9.16 -29.63 3.51
CA LYS A 103 -8.44 -28.50 4.10
C LYS A 103 -7.37 -28.07 3.10
N GLU A 104 -7.51 -26.87 2.57
CA GLU A 104 -6.51 -26.33 1.66
C GLU A 104 -5.20 -26.17 2.42
N THR A 105 -4.09 -26.47 1.76
CA THR A 105 -2.75 -26.30 2.31
C THR A 105 -1.98 -25.25 1.53
N VAL A 106 -1.01 -24.64 2.20
CA VAL A 106 0.03 -23.81 1.60
C VAL A 106 1.39 -24.45 1.84
N THR A 107 2.19 -24.59 0.79
CA THR A 107 3.53 -25.17 0.80
C THR A 107 4.56 -24.09 0.58
N VAL A 108 5.63 -24.10 1.38
CA VAL A 108 6.70 -23.11 1.31
C VAL A 108 7.65 -23.40 0.13
N ASP A 109 7.97 -22.39 -0.68
CA ASP A 109 8.79 -22.52 -1.90
C ASP A 109 10.31 -22.36 -1.66
N GLU A 110 10.71 -21.81 -0.51
CA GLU A 110 12.08 -21.40 -0.16
C GLU A 110 12.48 -21.83 1.27
N ASN A 111 13.78 -21.86 1.57
CA ASN A 111 14.26 -22.18 2.92
C ASN A 111 14.21 -20.97 3.85
N SER A 112 14.04 -21.21 5.15
CA SER A 112 14.08 -20.20 6.21
C SER A 112 13.07 -19.05 6.02
N VAL A 113 11.91 -19.35 5.46
CA VAL A 113 10.79 -18.41 5.31
C VAL A 113 10.23 -18.08 6.70
N ARG A 114 10.05 -16.79 6.99
CA ARG A 114 9.57 -16.34 8.30
C ARG A 114 8.06 -16.50 8.40
N VAL A 115 7.62 -17.30 9.37
CA VAL A 115 6.23 -17.40 9.82
C VAL A 115 6.04 -16.39 10.95
N ARG A 116 5.15 -15.42 10.78
CA ARG A 116 4.97 -14.29 11.68
C ARG A 116 3.69 -14.36 12.48
N THR A 117 3.61 -13.58 13.55
CA THR A 117 2.41 -13.44 14.40
C THR A 117 1.32 -12.57 13.78
N GLY A 118 1.56 -11.92 12.64
CA GLY A 118 0.59 -11.09 11.92
C GLY A 118 1.00 -10.79 10.47
N PRO A 119 0.09 -10.22 9.65
CA PRO A 119 0.31 -9.95 8.23
C PRO A 119 1.15 -8.69 8.03
N GLY A 120 2.47 -8.81 8.14
CA GLY A 120 3.37 -7.68 7.92
C GLY A 120 4.81 -7.94 8.35
N ARG A 121 5.75 -7.15 7.83
CA ARG A 121 7.19 -7.32 8.15
C ARG A 121 7.56 -6.84 9.56
N ASN A 122 6.72 -6.01 10.17
CA ASN A 122 6.82 -5.45 11.52
C ASN A 122 6.36 -6.41 12.63
N TYR A 123 5.59 -7.45 12.30
CA TYR A 123 5.18 -8.48 13.27
C TYR A 123 6.34 -9.38 13.66
N SER A 124 6.34 -9.82 14.92
CA SER A 124 7.37 -10.74 15.43
C SER A 124 7.37 -12.05 14.63
N VAL A 125 8.58 -12.60 14.43
CA VAL A 125 8.73 -13.93 13.84
C VAL A 125 8.37 -14.94 14.91
N TYR A 126 7.37 -15.77 14.64
CA TYR A 126 7.01 -16.90 15.50
C TYR A 126 8.01 -18.04 15.28
N GLN A 127 8.22 -18.43 14.02
CA GLN A 127 9.19 -19.46 13.61
C GLN A 127 9.68 -19.23 12.17
N THR A 128 10.59 -20.08 11.71
CA THR A 128 10.93 -20.22 10.29
C THR A 128 10.44 -21.55 9.75
N ALA A 129 10.07 -21.59 8.48
CA ALA A 129 9.70 -22.79 7.73
C ALA A 129 10.64 -22.96 6.53
N ASP A 130 11.04 -24.19 6.25
CA ASP A 130 11.88 -24.54 5.11
C ASP A 130 11.07 -24.98 3.89
N LYS A 131 11.75 -25.06 2.74
CA LYS A 131 11.12 -25.41 1.47
C LYS A 131 10.46 -26.79 1.55
N GLY A 132 9.22 -26.86 1.10
CA GLY A 132 8.41 -28.09 1.08
C GLY A 132 7.65 -28.35 2.38
N GLU A 133 7.83 -27.53 3.42
CA GLU A 133 6.92 -27.54 4.57
C GLU A 133 5.54 -27.03 4.16
N SER A 134 4.49 -27.66 4.67
CA SER A 134 3.10 -27.30 4.37
C SER A 134 2.31 -27.03 5.64
N PHE A 135 1.41 -26.04 5.56
CA PHE A 135 0.51 -25.66 6.64
C PHE A 135 -0.94 -25.63 6.13
N GLU A 136 -1.91 -25.84 7.01
CA GLU A 136 -3.32 -25.63 6.69
C GLU A 136 -3.57 -24.14 6.44
N LEU A 137 -4.16 -23.80 5.30
CA LEU A 137 -4.50 -22.43 4.93
C LEU A 137 -5.82 -22.06 5.62
N ALA A 138 -5.73 -21.12 6.56
CA ALA A 138 -6.86 -20.62 7.33
C ALA A 138 -7.58 -19.47 6.60
N ALA A 139 -6.81 -18.54 6.03
CA ALA A 139 -7.30 -17.44 5.22
C ALA A 139 -6.14 -16.82 4.41
N THR A 140 -6.46 -15.99 3.43
CA THR A 140 -5.49 -15.12 2.75
C THR A 140 -5.95 -13.68 2.91
N ASP A 141 -5.04 -12.81 3.35
CA ASP A 141 -5.26 -11.36 3.49
C ASP A 141 -4.18 -10.63 2.70
N LYS A 142 -4.56 -10.13 1.52
CA LYS A 142 -3.66 -9.50 0.55
C LYS A 142 -2.43 -10.40 0.30
N ASP A 143 -1.24 -9.89 0.59
CA ASP A 143 0.01 -10.60 0.36
C ASP A 143 0.34 -11.68 1.41
N TRP A 144 -0.53 -11.98 2.37
CA TRP A 144 -0.21 -12.89 3.47
C TRP A 144 -1.20 -14.05 3.58
N ASN A 145 -0.66 -15.27 3.59
CA ASN A 145 -1.39 -16.48 3.92
C ASN A 145 -1.40 -16.65 5.44
N ARG A 146 -2.58 -16.62 6.04
CA ARG A 146 -2.82 -17.04 7.42
C ARG A 146 -2.89 -18.56 7.45
N VAL A 147 -2.06 -19.17 8.27
CA VAL A 147 -1.90 -20.61 8.37
C VAL A 147 -2.13 -21.10 9.78
N VAL A 148 -2.62 -22.32 9.93
CA VAL A 148 -2.73 -22.97 11.24
C VAL A 148 -1.42 -23.69 11.55
N LEU A 149 -0.81 -23.35 12.68
CA LEU A 149 0.45 -23.94 13.16
C LEU A 149 0.19 -25.23 13.94
N PRO A 150 1.22 -26.08 14.15
CA PRO A 150 1.06 -27.36 14.84
C PRO A 150 0.54 -27.25 16.28
N ASP A 151 0.72 -26.10 16.93
CA ASP A 151 0.22 -25.82 18.28
C ASP A 151 -1.23 -25.28 18.30
N GLY A 152 -1.85 -25.14 17.12
CA GLY A 152 -3.21 -24.63 16.93
C GLY A 152 -3.30 -23.10 16.87
N ASN A 153 -2.19 -22.37 16.97
CA ASN A 153 -2.16 -20.92 16.78
C ASN A 153 -2.10 -20.55 15.29
N ASP A 154 -2.46 -19.31 14.98
CA ASP A 154 -2.28 -18.76 13.64
C ASP A 154 -0.83 -18.29 13.43
N GLY A 155 -0.31 -18.54 12.23
CA GLY A 155 0.90 -17.95 11.69
C GLY A 155 0.62 -17.24 10.36
N TRP A 156 1.52 -16.36 9.96
CA TRP A 156 1.38 -15.60 8.71
C TRP A 156 2.62 -15.75 7.85
N ILE A 157 2.43 -16.21 6.61
CA ILE A 157 3.50 -16.44 5.63
C ILE A 157 3.24 -15.53 4.42
N TYR A 158 4.28 -14.85 3.94
CA TYR A 158 4.16 -13.99 2.76
C TYR A 158 3.84 -14.85 1.53
N SER A 159 2.69 -14.63 0.88
CA SER A 159 2.08 -15.53 -0.09
C SER A 159 2.98 -15.83 -1.29
N ARG A 160 3.78 -14.85 -1.74
CA ARG A 160 4.77 -15.02 -2.83
C ARG A 160 5.85 -16.07 -2.56
N LEU A 161 6.08 -16.43 -1.29
CA LEU A 161 7.08 -17.42 -0.86
C LEU A 161 6.48 -18.82 -0.72
N THR A 162 5.27 -19.03 -1.27
CA THR A 162 4.50 -20.26 -1.17
C THR A 162 3.87 -20.65 -2.50
N ASP A 163 3.38 -21.88 -2.62
CA ASP A 163 2.62 -22.36 -3.79
C ASP A 163 1.26 -21.66 -3.95
N LYS A 164 0.65 -21.22 -2.85
CA LYS A 164 -0.57 -20.38 -2.81
C LYS A 164 -0.20 -18.90 -2.91
N LYS A 165 0.41 -18.55 -4.02
CA LYS A 165 0.60 -17.14 -4.40
C LYS A 165 -0.79 -16.58 -4.61
N GLU A 166 -1.14 -15.50 -3.92
CA GLU A 166 -2.25 -14.70 -4.41
C GLU A 166 -1.91 -14.31 -5.85
N GLU A 167 -2.76 -14.71 -6.79
CA GLU A 167 -3.00 -13.87 -7.95
C GLU A 167 -3.70 -12.63 -7.40
N SER A 168 -2.90 -11.73 -6.82
CA SER A 168 -3.35 -10.36 -6.60
C SER A 168 -3.83 -9.92 -7.97
N ALA A 169 -5.12 -9.61 -8.10
CA ALA A 169 -5.55 -8.71 -9.15
C ALA A 169 -4.62 -7.52 -9.00
N THR A 170 -3.66 -7.37 -9.91
CA THR A 170 -2.46 -6.55 -9.72
C THR A 170 -2.87 -5.13 -9.37
N VAL A 171 -3.00 -4.81 -8.07
CA VAL A 171 -2.98 -3.42 -7.64
C VAL A 171 -1.53 -3.05 -7.78
N GLN A 172 -1.24 -2.54 -8.97
CA GLN A 172 0.08 -2.08 -9.30
C GLN A 172 0.47 -1.01 -8.27
N PRO A 173 1.74 -0.93 -7.83
CA PRO A 173 2.13 -0.10 -6.68
C PRO A 173 1.80 1.39 -6.79
N LEU A 174 1.52 1.87 -8.00
CA LEU A 174 1.13 3.24 -8.31
C LEU A 174 -0.26 3.32 -8.98
N ASP A 175 -1.08 2.28 -8.90
CA ASP A 175 -2.46 2.32 -9.41
C ASP A 175 -3.24 3.47 -8.75
N GLY A 176 -3.94 4.25 -9.58
CA GLY A 176 -4.67 5.44 -9.16
C GLY A 176 -3.83 6.71 -8.96
N TYR A 177 -2.49 6.67 -9.09
CA TYR A 177 -1.65 7.87 -9.02
C TYR A 177 -1.37 8.46 -10.40
N THR A 178 -1.48 9.79 -10.53
CA THR A 178 -1.10 10.54 -11.73
C THR A 178 0.25 11.25 -11.54
N ILE A 179 1.23 10.91 -12.38
CA ILE A 179 2.60 11.44 -12.31
C ILE A 179 2.91 12.22 -13.58
N VAL A 180 3.22 13.51 -13.44
CA VAL A 180 3.66 14.37 -14.55
C VAL A 180 5.18 14.33 -14.65
N LEU A 181 5.69 13.91 -15.80
CA LEU A 181 7.13 13.92 -16.10
C LEU A 181 7.46 15.09 -17.03
N ASP A 182 8.34 15.95 -16.56
CA ASP A 182 8.82 17.11 -17.30
C ASP A 182 10.21 16.87 -17.89
N ALA A 183 10.27 16.58 -19.19
CA ALA A 183 11.55 16.54 -19.90
C ALA A 183 12.04 17.97 -20.13
N GLY A 184 13.09 18.37 -19.40
CA GLY A 184 13.68 19.71 -19.48
C GLY A 184 13.99 20.15 -20.92
N HIS A 185 13.97 21.46 -21.17
CA HIS A 185 14.31 22.07 -22.46
C HIS A 185 13.45 21.57 -23.64
N GLY A 186 13.95 21.65 -24.89
CA GLY A 186 13.26 21.17 -26.08
C GLY A 186 13.15 22.20 -27.19
N GLY A 187 13.11 21.73 -28.44
CA GLY A 187 13.02 22.55 -29.64
C GLY A 187 14.19 23.53 -29.73
N LYS A 188 13.86 24.83 -29.66
CA LYS A 188 14.83 25.94 -29.73
C LYS A 188 15.71 26.08 -28.49
N ASP A 189 15.35 25.46 -27.37
CA ASP A 189 16.13 25.46 -26.15
C ASP A 189 16.91 24.14 -26.07
N PRO A 190 18.23 24.14 -26.30
CA PRO A 190 19.04 22.92 -26.25
C PRO A 190 19.33 22.44 -24.83
N GLY A 191 19.12 23.31 -23.82
CA GLY A 191 19.71 23.13 -22.49
C GLY A 191 21.23 23.24 -22.52
N ALA A 192 21.88 22.60 -21.55
CA ALA A 192 23.32 22.42 -21.53
C ALA A 192 23.79 21.66 -22.79
N ILE A 193 24.93 22.10 -23.32
CA ILE A 193 25.60 21.44 -24.44
C ILE A 193 26.82 20.74 -23.87
N GLY A 194 26.78 19.42 -23.83
CA GLY A 194 27.89 18.58 -23.41
C GLY A 194 29.02 18.56 -24.43
N VAL A 195 30.09 17.85 -24.07
CA VAL A 195 31.21 17.58 -24.97
C VAL A 195 30.69 16.90 -26.25
N ASN A 196 31.26 17.22 -27.41
CA ASN A 196 30.85 16.70 -28.73
C ASN A 196 29.42 17.06 -29.18
N ASN A 197 28.88 18.21 -28.73
CA ASN A 197 27.53 18.70 -29.10
C ASN A 197 26.38 17.76 -28.71
N VAL A 198 26.54 17.03 -27.60
CA VAL A 198 25.42 16.29 -27.00
C VAL A 198 24.50 17.28 -26.31
N TYR A 199 23.24 17.34 -26.73
CA TYR A 199 22.26 18.28 -26.18
C TYR A 199 21.50 17.67 -25.01
N GLU A 200 21.34 18.44 -23.94
CA GLU A 200 20.55 18.04 -22.76
C GLU A 200 19.11 17.69 -23.12
N LYS A 201 18.47 18.47 -24.01
CA LYS A 201 17.08 18.23 -24.44
C LYS A 201 16.83 16.83 -25.02
N ASP A 202 17.84 16.23 -25.66
CA ASP A 202 17.73 14.91 -26.29
C ASP A 202 17.89 13.81 -25.23
N LEU A 203 18.86 13.97 -24.33
CA LEU A 203 19.09 13.04 -23.21
C LEU A 203 17.92 13.03 -22.22
N THR A 204 17.39 14.20 -21.89
CA THR A 204 16.21 14.33 -21.01
C THR A 204 15.00 13.64 -21.63
N LEU A 205 14.70 13.88 -22.91
CA LEU A 205 13.58 13.23 -23.60
C LEU A 205 13.72 11.70 -23.62
N ASN A 206 14.89 11.20 -23.96
CA ASN A 206 15.14 9.75 -24.03
C ASN A 206 15.03 9.08 -22.66
N THR A 207 15.56 9.72 -21.62
CA THR A 207 15.50 9.21 -20.25
C THR A 207 14.07 9.23 -19.71
N VAL A 208 13.34 10.33 -19.92
CA VAL A 208 11.95 10.47 -19.47
C VAL A 208 11.04 9.41 -20.08
N LYS A 209 11.22 9.04 -21.35
CA LYS A 209 10.42 7.96 -21.97
C LYS A 209 10.65 6.59 -21.31
N LYS A 210 11.87 6.33 -20.83
CA LYS A 210 12.16 5.10 -20.09
C LYS A 210 11.55 5.13 -18.69
N VAL A 211 11.62 6.28 -18.02
CA VAL A 211 10.97 6.50 -16.72
C VAL A 211 9.45 6.36 -16.85
N GLN A 212 8.85 6.92 -17.91
CA GLN A 212 7.44 6.77 -18.23
C GLN A 212 7.04 5.30 -18.27
N ASN A 213 7.69 4.51 -19.13
CA ASN A 213 7.39 3.08 -19.24
C ASN A 213 7.52 2.38 -17.87
N SER A 214 8.58 2.69 -17.11
CA SER A 214 8.80 2.06 -15.81
C SER A 214 7.81 2.47 -14.71
N LEU A 215 7.14 3.61 -14.84
CA LEU A 215 6.08 4.06 -13.93
C LEU A 215 4.72 3.51 -14.36
N GLU A 216 4.44 3.47 -15.67
CA GLU A 216 3.25 2.85 -16.26
C GLU A 216 3.22 1.34 -16.01
N ASP A 217 4.36 0.65 -16.11
CA ASP A 217 4.53 -0.77 -15.73
C ASP A 217 4.21 -1.01 -14.25
N SER A 218 4.38 0.03 -13.42
CA SER A 218 4.01 0.04 -11.99
C SER A 218 2.62 0.64 -11.73
N GLY A 219 1.80 0.85 -12.76
CA GLY A 219 0.39 1.22 -12.66
C GLY A 219 0.07 2.72 -12.66
N ALA A 220 1.07 3.59 -12.71
CA ALA A 220 0.82 5.03 -12.69
C ALA A 220 0.17 5.52 -13.99
N ASN A 221 -0.72 6.50 -13.90
CA ASN A 221 -1.11 7.33 -15.03
C ASN A 221 -0.02 8.37 -15.28
N VAL A 222 0.72 8.27 -16.39
CA VAL A 222 1.86 9.16 -16.67
C VAL A 222 1.52 10.19 -17.74
N ILE A 223 1.79 11.46 -17.44
CA ILE A 223 1.61 12.58 -18.36
C ILE A 223 2.96 13.22 -18.65
N LEU A 224 3.33 13.33 -19.93
CA LEU A 224 4.55 14.03 -20.33
C LEU A 224 4.27 15.51 -20.63
N THR A 225 5.12 16.43 -20.15
CA THR A 225 5.03 17.83 -20.57
C THR A 225 5.35 18.01 -22.06
N ARG A 226 6.22 17.15 -22.62
CA ARG A 226 6.47 17.01 -24.05
C ARG A 226 6.79 15.56 -24.43
N ALA A 227 6.23 15.07 -25.53
CA ALA A 227 6.49 13.72 -26.05
C ALA A 227 7.55 13.69 -27.19
N ASP A 228 7.95 14.87 -27.68
CA ASP A 228 8.88 15.07 -28.79
C ASP A 228 9.84 16.25 -28.52
N ASP A 229 10.62 16.63 -29.53
CA ASP A 229 11.55 17.78 -29.48
C ASP A 229 10.83 19.13 -29.70
N SER A 230 9.73 19.34 -28.98
CA SER A 230 9.01 20.61 -28.95
C SER A 230 9.51 21.52 -27.82
N TYR A 231 9.50 22.82 -28.08
CA TYR A 231 9.78 23.81 -27.05
C TYR A 231 8.53 24.06 -26.21
N LEU A 232 8.68 23.96 -24.89
CA LEU A 232 7.64 24.34 -23.93
C LEU A 232 8.17 25.37 -22.92
N SER A 233 7.40 26.46 -22.73
CA SER A 233 7.71 27.49 -21.73
C SER A 233 7.56 26.94 -20.31
N LEU A 234 8.23 27.54 -19.32
CA LEU A 234 8.08 27.14 -17.92
C LEU A 234 6.62 27.23 -17.45
N GLU A 235 5.89 28.28 -17.86
CA GLU A 235 4.48 28.45 -17.50
C GLU A 235 3.59 27.34 -18.07
N ASN A 236 3.85 26.90 -19.30
CA ASN A 236 3.08 25.81 -19.89
C ASN A 236 3.37 24.47 -19.20
N ARG A 237 4.63 24.21 -18.79
CA ARG A 237 4.99 23.01 -18.01
C ARG A 237 4.22 22.97 -16.68
N ILE A 238 4.23 24.10 -15.97
CA ILE A 238 3.50 24.28 -14.72
C ILE A 238 1.99 24.15 -14.94
N ALA A 239 1.47 24.70 -16.05
CA ALA A 239 0.05 24.65 -16.36
C ALA A 239 -0.43 23.22 -16.63
N ILE A 240 0.37 22.36 -17.27
CA ILE A 240 0.05 20.95 -17.45
C ILE A 240 -0.12 20.27 -16.10
N SER A 241 0.84 20.43 -15.17
CA SER A 241 0.73 19.86 -13.82
C SER A 241 -0.52 20.35 -13.09
N ASN A 242 -0.70 21.68 -13.02
CA ASN A 242 -1.76 22.30 -12.23
C ASN A 242 -3.19 22.15 -12.79
N GLN A 243 -3.35 21.72 -14.05
CA GLN A 243 -4.67 21.50 -14.67
C GLN A 243 -5.17 20.08 -14.48
N GLU A 244 -4.27 19.13 -14.21
CA GLU A 244 -4.55 17.72 -14.01
C GLU A 244 -4.65 17.41 -12.52
N GLU A 245 -5.25 16.27 -12.16
CA GLU A 245 -5.23 15.74 -10.79
C GLU A 245 -3.86 15.09 -10.51
N THR A 246 -2.79 15.90 -10.53
CA THR A 246 -1.40 15.44 -10.43
C THR A 246 -1.02 15.13 -8.98
N ASP A 247 -0.55 13.92 -8.71
CA ASP A 247 -0.02 13.55 -7.39
C ASP A 247 1.46 13.93 -7.24
N ALA A 248 2.25 13.85 -8.33
CA ALA A 248 3.62 14.33 -8.35
C ALA A 248 4.07 14.83 -9.72
N PHE A 249 4.85 15.92 -9.70
CA PHE A 249 5.57 16.49 -10.81
C PHE A 249 7.08 16.25 -10.67
N ILE A 250 7.69 15.63 -11.66
CA ILE A 250 9.12 15.31 -11.66
C ILE A 250 9.77 15.92 -12.91
N SER A 251 10.64 16.91 -12.72
CA SER A 251 11.40 17.55 -13.82
C SER A 251 12.79 16.94 -13.95
N PHE A 252 13.22 16.66 -15.19
CA PHE A 252 14.44 15.93 -15.49
C PHE A 252 15.42 16.79 -16.27
N HIS A 253 16.64 16.88 -15.75
CA HIS A 253 17.72 17.69 -16.26
C HIS A 253 19.07 16.96 -16.19
N PHE A 254 20.05 17.51 -16.90
CA PHE A 254 21.45 17.17 -16.73
C PHE A 254 22.27 18.43 -16.52
N ASN A 255 23.12 18.38 -15.51
CA ASN A 255 23.81 19.56 -15.02
C ASN A 255 24.99 19.91 -15.92
N SER A 256 25.55 21.11 -15.73
CA SER A 256 26.76 21.54 -16.38
C SER A 256 27.49 22.56 -15.52
N PHE A 257 28.81 22.43 -15.44
CA PHE A 257 29.65 23.31 -14.64
C PHE A 257 30.94 23.66 -15.39
N SER A 258 31.52 24.83 -15.10
CA SER A 258 32.72 25.31 -15.79
C SER A 258 33.95 24.44 -15.55
N LEU A 259 34.02 23.76 -14.40
CA LEU A 259 35.08 22.80 -14.09
C LEU A 259 34.60 21.39 -14.46
N SER A 260 35.21 20.79 -15.48
CA SER A 260 34.80 19.51 -16.06
C SER A 260 34.98 18.30 -15.15
N SER A 261 35.63 18.44 -14.00
CA SER A 261 35.76 17.37 -13.01
C SER A 261 34.59 17.31 -12.02
N VAL A 262 33.69 18.30 -12.02
CA VAL A 262 32.49 18.30 -11.18
C VAL A 262 31.49 17.29 -11.76
N GLY A 263 30.87 16.51 -10.87
CA GLY A 263 29.96 15.42 -11.22
C GLY A 263 28.99 15.10 -10.08
N GLY A 264 28.13 14.12 -10.32
CA GLY A 264 27.18 13.57 -9.36
C GLY A 264 25.72 13.86 -9.69
N ILE A 265 24.83 13.16 -8.99
CA ILE A 265 23.38 13.30 -9.10
C ILE A 265 22.82 14.10 -7.94
N HIS A 266 21.83 14.95 -8.23
CA HIS A 266 21.11 15.74 -7.22
C HIS A 266 19.60 15.65 -7.45
N THR A 267 18.83 15.72 -6.38
CA THR A 267 17.38 15.96 -6.45
C THR A 267 17.03 17.23 -5.70
N PHE A 268 16.40 18.16 -6.38
CA PHE A 268 15.99 19.44 -5.84
C PHE A 268 14.51 19.45 -5.44
N HIS A 269 14.20 20.20 -4.39
CA HIS A 269 12.84 20.41 -3.89
C HIS A 269 12.62 21.90 -3.56
N TYR A 270 11.36 22.35 -3.49
CA TYR A 270 11.06 23.73 -3.10
C TYR A 270 10.73 23.87 -1.62
N THR A 271 9.88 23.00 -1.06
CA THR A 271 9.51 23.02 0.35
C THR A 271 10.20 21.93 1.16
N ASP A 272 10.39 22.13 2.47
CA ASP A 272 11.01 21.15 3.38
C ASP A 272 10.04 20.05 3.87
N GLY A 273 8.81 20.02 3.35
CA GLY A 273 7.78 19.06 3.70
C GLY A 273 7.76 17.85 2.76
N GLU A 274 6.61 17.62 2.14
CA GLU A 274 6.39 16.48 1.26
C GLU A 274 7.28 16.49 0.01
N ASP A 275 7.57 17.66 -0.59
CA ASP A 275 8.53 17.75 -1.72
C ASP A 275 9.90 17.17 -1.35
N ARG A 276 10.38 17.47 -0.13
CA ARG A 276 11.67 16.98 0.34
C ARG A 276 11.65 15.47 0.56
N LYS A 277 10.56 14.92 1.10
CA LYS A 277 10.42 13.47 1.31
C LYS A 277 10.39 12.71 -0.02
N LEU A 278 9.69 13.25 -1.03
CA LEU A 278 9.71 12.71 -2.38
C LEU A 278 11.11 12.80 -2.99
N ALA A 279 11.77 13.97 -2.87
CA ALA A 279 13.13 14.16 -3.36
C ALA A 279 14.12 13.18 -2.72
N GLN A 280 14.02 12.94 -1.41
CA GLN A 280 14.86 11.98 -0.70
C GLN A 280 14.61 10.55 -1.18
N SER A 281 13.35 10.16 -1.34
CA SER A 281 12.99 8.82 -1.80
C SER A 281 13.50 8.54 -3.22
N ILE A 282 13.36 9.53 -4.11
CA ILE A 282 13.90 9.50 -5.47
C ILE A 282 15.43 9.47 -5.47
N GLN A 283 16.09 10.33 -4.69
CA GLN A 283 17.55 10.35 -4.60
C GLN A 283 18.10 9.01 -4.13
N THR A 284 17.49 8.39 -3.11
CA THR A 284 17.87 7.05 -2.63
C THR A 284 17.66 5.99 -3.71
N GLY A 285 16.52 6.02 -4.42
CA GLY A 285 16.27 5.09 -5.53
C GLY A 285 17.32 5.22 -6.64
N LEU A 286 17.75 6.44 -6.96
CA LEU A 286 18.84 6.68 -7.91
C LEU A 286 20.18 6.15 -7.37
N SER A 287 20.59 6.53 -6.15
CA SER A 287 21.88 6.14 -5.57
C SER A 287 22.06 4.63 -5.43
N ASP A 288 20.96 3.88 -5.25
CA ASP A 288 20.97 2.42 -5.20
C ASP A 288 21.24 1.76 -6.56
N ARG A 289 21.02 2.49 -7.67
CA ARG A 289 20.97 1.94 -9.04
C ARG A 289 22.04 2.49 -9.98
N VAL A 290 22.48 3.72 -9.78
CA VAL A 290 23.47 4.36 -10.66
C VAL A 290 24.86 4.44 -10.02
N SER A 291 25.88 4.55 -10.85
CA SER A 291 27.28 4.59 -10.40
C SER A 291 27.83 6.00 -10.17
N LEU A 292 27.03 7.05 -10.44
CA LEU A 292 27.44 8.44 -10.23
C LEU A 292 27.39 8.79 -8.73
N GLU A 293 28.18 9.78 -8.34
CA GLU A 293 28.27 10.22 -6.95
C GLU A 293 26.91 10.75 -6.46
N ASP A 294 26.43 10.23 -5.33
CA ASP A 294 25.25 10.75 -4.65
C ASP A 294 25.58 12.07 -3.94
N LYS A 295 25.02 13.18 -4.44
CA LYS A 295 25.17 14.50 -3.83
C LYS A 295 23.98 14.91 -2.95
N GLY A 296 23.04 14.01 -2.74
CA GLY A 296 21.88 14.20 -1.88
C GLY A 296 20.83 15.14 -2.47
N THR A 297 20.01 15.69 -1.57
CA THR A 297 18.92 16.60 -1.90
C THR A 297 19.24 18.03 -1.51
N LEU A 298 18.75 19.00 -2.29
CA LEU A 298 18.97 20.42 -2.04
C LEU A 298 17.68 21.22 -2.28
N GLN A 299 17.43 22.22 -1.44
CA GLN A 299 16.35 23.17 -1.70
C GLN A 299 16.75 24.15 -2.81
N ALA A 300 15.85 24.43 -3.76
CA ALA A 300 16.09 25.41 -4.80
C ALA A 300 14.81 26.14 -5.24
N ASP A 301 14.98 27.40 -5.65
CA ASP A 301 13.92 28.31 -6.09
C ASP A 301 13.58 28.17 -7.59
N TYR A 302 13.71 26.95 -8.14
CA TYR A 302 13.37 26.70 -9.54
C TYR A 302 11.89 27.00 -9.80
N ARG A 303 11.62 27.76 -10.86
CA ARG A 303 10.28 28.28 -11.12
C ARG A 303 9.24 27.17 -11.30
N VAL A 304 9.61 26.06 -11.95
CA VAL A 304 8.74 24.89 -12.14
C VAL A 304 8.39 24.18 -10.83
N LEU A 305 9.20 24.32 -9.78
CA LEU A 305 8.90 23.78 -8.45
C LEU A 305 8.09 24.80 -7.64
N LYS A 306 8.59 26.04 -7.56
CA LYS A 306 8.01 27.14 -6.77
C LYS A 306 6.58 27.52 -7.17
N LYS A 307 6.19 27.25 -8.42
CA LYS A 307 4.86 27.59 -8.97
C LYS A 307 3.99 26.37 -9.24
N ASN A 308 4.49 25.17 -8.96
CA ASN A 308 3.65 23.98 -8.93
C ASN A 308 2.81 23.97 -7.64
N ARG A 309 1.56 23.51 -7.75
CA ARG A 309 0.67 23.35 -6.59
C ARG A 309 0.80 21.96 -5.99
N ASP A 310 1.17 20.99 -6.82
CA ASP A 310 1.32 19.59 -6.47
C ASP A 310 2.74 19.30 -6.01
N LEU A 311 2.99 18.09 -5.49
CA LEU A 311 4.33 17.67 -5.08
C LEU A 311 5.29 17.81 -6.24
N SER A 312 6.41 18.51 -6.03
CA SER A 312 7.31 18.81 -7.13
C SER A 312 8.79 18.66 -6.79
N VAL A 313 9.51 17.98 -7.69
CA VAL A 313 10.96 17.79 -7.59
C VAL A 313 11.63 17.98 -8.95
N LEU A 314 12.93 18.31 -8.93
CA LEU A 314 13.77 18.38 -10.12
C LEU A 314 15.01 17.51 -9.92
N VAL A 315 15.22 16.53 -10.80
CA VAL A 315 16.38 15.63 -10.78
C VAL A 315 17.43 16.08 -11.79
N GLU A 316 18.65 16.26 -11.30
CA GLU A 316 19.87 16.41 -12.10
C GLU A 316 20.59 15.07 -12.18
N LEU A 317 20.58 14.45 -13.36
CA LEU A 317 20.99 13.07 -13.59
C LEU A 317 22.48 12.94 -13.96
N GLY A 318 23.33 13.84 -13.45
CA GLY A 318 24.76 13.91 -13.76
C GLY A 318 25.13 15.11 -14.63
N PHE A 319 26.42 15.28 -14.92
CA PHE A 319 26.97 16.49 -15.55
C PHE A 319 27.42 16.27 -16.99
N LEU A 320 26.82 16.98 -17.95
CA LEU A 320 27.22 16.91 -19.37
C LEU A 320 28.59 17.53 -19.64
N SER A 321 29.05 18.42 -18.75
CA SER A 321 30.39 19.01 -18.79
C SER A 321 31.49 18.05 -18.37
N ASN A 322 31.14 16.94 -17.70
CA ASN A 322 32.08 15.92 -17.24
C ASN A 322 32.19 14.79 -18.28
N PRO A 323 33.34 14.59 -18.95
CA PRO A 323 33.46 13.60 -20.02
C PRO A 323 33.20 12.16 -19.56
N GLU A 324 33.56 11.80 -18.32
CA GLU A 324 33.37 10.46 -17.78
C GLU A 324 31.89 10.19 -17.46
N GLU A 325 31.21 11.17 -16.87
CA GLU A 325 29.78 11.07 -16.63
C GLU A 325 29.00 11.12 -17.94
N LEU A 326 29.35 11.99 -18.89
CA LEU A 326 28.69 12.06 -20.19
C LEU A 326 28.75 10.73 -20.95
N ALA A 327 29.88 10.01 -20.88
CA ALA A 327 29.99 8.66 -21.46
C ALA A 327 29.04 7.66 -20.75
N THR A 328 28.89 7.78 -19.43
CA THR A 328 28.00 6.96 -18.62
C THR A 328 26.53 7.25 -18.90
N ILE A 329 26.14 8.54 -18.90
CA ILE A 329 24.79 9.07 -19.11
C ILE A 329 24.21 8.65 -20.45
N GLN A 330 25.04 8.64 -21.50
CA GLN A 330 24.61 8.23 -22.84
C GLN A 330 24.35 6.73 -22.96
N SER A 331 24.78 5.92 -21.99
CA SER A 331 24.58 4.48 -22.05
C SER A 331 23.14 4.08 -21.73
N GLU A 332 22.61 3.13 -22.51
CA GLU A 332 21.32 2.49 -22.27
C GLU A 332 21.20 1.92 -20.86
N LYS A 333 22.29 1.32 -20.37
CA LYS A 333 22.35 0.76 -19.01
C LYS A 333 22.09 1.84 -17.95
N TYR A 334 22.74 3.01 -18.07
CA TYR A 334 22.54 4.10 -17.13
C TYR A 334 21.10 4.61 -17.16
N GLN A 335 20.55 4.86 -18.35
CA GLN A 335 19.19 5.39 -18.48
C GLN A 335 18.12 4.40 -18.00
N ASN A 336 18.32 3.09 -18.21
CA ASN A 336 17.43 2.06 -17.65
C ASN A 336 17.56 1.96 -16.12
N ASN A 337 18.77 2.11 -15.57
CA ASN A 337 18.97 2.15 -14.12
C ASN A 337 18.36 3.40 -13.49
N VAL A 338 18.40 4.55 -14.18
CA VAL A 338 17.68 5.76 -13.79
C VAL A 338 16.18 5.49 -13.77
N ALA A 339 15.60 4.90 -14.83
CA ALA A 339 14.18 4.58 -14.88
C ALA A 339 13.74 3.70 -13.71
N ALA A 340 14.48 2.62 -13.42
CA ALA A 340 14.22 1.75 -12.28
C ALA A 340 14.37 2.50 -10.94
N GLY A 341 15.42 3.29 -10.77
CA GLY A 341 15.68 4.04 -9.54
C GLY A 341 14.62 5.10 -9.24
N ILE A 342 14.17 5.84 -10.26
CA ILE A 342 13.07 6.80 -10.13
C ILE A 342 11.79 6.06 -9.77
N SER A 343 11.43 5.00 -10.51
CA SER A 343 10.19 4.24 -10.26
C SER A 343 10.17 3.66 -8.84
N GLU A 344 11.27 3.06 -8.38
CA GLU A 344 11.41 2.56 -7.01
C GLU A 344 11.33 3.67 -5.95
N GLY A 345 11.93 4.83 -6.22
CA GLY A 345 11.86 5.99 -5.34
C GLY A 345 10.44 6.56 -5.22
N VAL A 346 9.70 6.64 -6.33
CA VAL A 346 8.31 7.11 -6.37
C VAL A 346 7.39 6.10 -5.68
N GLN A 347 7.51 4.81 -6.01
CA GLN A 347 6.79 3.73 -5.33
C GLN A 347 7.04 3.74 -3.83
N ARG A 348 8.28 3.94 -3.42
CA ARG A 348 8.65 4.04 -2.00
C ARG A 348 7.99 5.25 -1.35
N TYR A 349 7.96 6.41 -2.01
CA TYR A 349 7.30 7.59 -1.43
C TYR A 349 5.79 7.36 -1.20
N PHE A 350 5.09 6.87 -2.22
CA PHE A 350 3.63 6.68 -2.15
C PHE A 350 3.21 5.46 -1.31
N ASN A 351 4.09 4.47 -1.13
CA ASN A 351 3.84 3.28 -0.30
C ASN A 351 4.55 3.32 1.07
N LEU A 352 5.08 4.47 1.51
CA LEU A 352 5.61 4.69 2.88
C LEU A 352 4.72 5.61 3.72
N GLN A 353 3.39 5.48 3.57
CA GLN A 353 2.47 5.86 4.63
C GLN A 353 2.07 4.62 5.44
N ASP A 354 3.01 4.13 6.26
CA ASP A 354 2.74 3.20 7.37
C ASP A 354 3.24 3.83 8.68
#